data_AF-A0A8S0YSC7-F1
#
_entry.id   AF-A0A8S0YSC7-F1
#
_cell.length_a   1.000
_cell.length_b   1.000
_cell.length_c   1.000
_cell.angle_alpha   90.00
_cell.angle_beta   90.00
_cell.angle_gamma   90.00
#
_symmetry.space_group_name_H-M   'P 1'
#
loop_
_entity.id
_entity.type
_entity.pdbx_description
1 polymer ?
#
loop_
_entity_poly.entity_id
_entity_poly.type
_entity_poly.pdbx_seq_one_letter_code
_entity_poly.pdbx_strand_id
1 'polypeptide(L)'
;MDTSQVDQYKKRPGTSGISGQLYETKLISLILYRLLHNKNVEDFHLASNMDEIGAFDDVCLKVKLEDCEKPLLVLVQAKHKENDDTTLDDKNDLVKWFDSITRVREKFNSNKTQDKIFSGKFEDVDCVFIVYTNAKYDFGKTVSSRPYESNYSTLLNELVSTGAVGSQPIYTDTDVKNFGVTILSEEIPILVEQFNEHLNDSKSTSIMNSEYMVRYHVVLGQKVVNVSDIQETRGLKCRILTFRDEFFKNSDEHFVLFRKHLYEQVLKNRLKIKNNKKLDASILTFLSDPSSNTLSPLIENHITYKNEQLIFITKRPQTDVQRLEKILISPNVIEETKTMAAKGILSSLKLAVPIAFGNIDLAIRGTPEKIEQRLNHLNKVMIELFAKSKQSGTYKIVTIDDSIDDGILSSNGGIGGCVGNILEYDEKTKHFKFKEDYTNMNSNAKSLYLKLKENCNLDEFRIDVQTSKFPKLSLDCSDVARGFLSKLVVYAKQGNHFEVEKILKTEIENYMNASRAVKLNPEVLFTHYHQEIQKWWMLAKSGPYICKENNIYRDSIYSIRVELQRYRIKTSLTNFKWRRFRRALKKGALSSSSDNAALLDDNENTNSEEWKDESVELPDLKQIDNLNLNSN
;
A
#
# COMPACT_ATOMS: atom_id res chain seq x y z
N MET A 1 -12.98 29.82 -22.16
CA MET A 1 -13.37 28.68 -21.32
C MET A 1 -12.31 27.63 -21.52
N ASP A 2 -11.39 27.54 -20.58
CA ASP A 2 -10.28 26.59 -20.63
C ASP A 2 -10.83 25.23 -20.20
N THR A 3 -10.78 24.24 -21.07
CA THR A 3 -11.17 22.86 -20.76
C THR A 3 -10.12 22.28 -19.82
N SER A 4 -10.33 22.41 -18.51
CA SER A 4 -9.54 21.69 -17.51
C SER A 4 -9.56 20.21 -17.86
N GLN A 5 -8.39 19.64 -18.15
CA GLN A 5 -8.22 18.19 -18.28
C GLN A 5 -8.87 17.53 -17.06
N VAL A 6 -9.87 16.68 -17.31
CA VAL A 6 -10.47 15.89 -16.22
C VAL A 6 -9.42 14.91 -15.75
N ASP A 7 -8.97 15.06 -14.49
CA ASP A 7 -7.99 14.18 -13.90
C ASP A 7 -8.54 12.74 -13.84
N GLN A 8 -7.79 11.78 -14.40
CA GLN A 8 -8.19 10.38 -14.52
C GLN A 8 -7.26 9.45 -13.74
N TYR A 9 -7.79 8.29 -13.35
CA TYR A 9 -7.04 7.18 -12.78
C TYR A 9 -7.13 5.93 -13.65
N LYS A 10 -6.14 5.04 -13.49
CA LYS A 10 -6.15 3.72 -14.13
C LYS A 10 -7.10 2.79 -13.39
N LYS A 11 -8.01 2.16 -14.14
CA LYS A 11 -9.09 1.36 -13.61
C LYS A 11 -9.02 -0.07 -14.12
N ARG A 12 -9.24 -1.05 -13.23
CA ARG A 12 -9.39 -2.45 -13.62
C ARG A 12 -10.86 -2.81 -13.84
N PRO A 13 -11.17 -3.81 -14.68
CA PRO A 13 -12.52 -4.34 -14.77
C PRO A 13 -12.99 -4.88 -13.41
N GLY A 14 -14.22 -4.56 -13.01
CA GLY A 14 -14.86 -5.17 -11.85
C GLY A 14 -15.07 -6.67 -12.08
N THR A 15 -14.82 -7.49 -11.06
CA THR A 15 -14.84 -8.96 -11.14
C THR A 15 -15.96 -9.62 -10.34
N SER A 16 -16.92 -8.83 -9.85
CA SER A 16 -17.98 -9.28 -8.95
C SER A 16 -19.21 -9.80 -9.72
N GLY A 17 -19.92 -10.78 -9.14
CA GLY A 17 -21.26 -11.15 -9.61
C GLY A 17 -22.26 -9.99 -9.42
N ILE A 18 -23.43 -10.07 -10.06
CA ILE A 18 -24.43 -8.97 -10.10
C ILE A 18 -24.73 -8.41 -8.70
N SER A 19 -24.95 -9.26 -7.72
CA SER A 19 -25.21 -8.86 -6.32
C SER A 19 -24.03 -8.10 -5.70
N GLY A 20 -22.79 -8.52 -5.99
CA GLY A 20 -21.58 -7.83 -5.52
C GLY A 20 -21.39 -6.48 -6.20
N GLN A 21 -21.63 -6.38 -7.51
CA GLN A 21 -21.61 -5.10 -8.23
C GLN A 21 -22.65 -4.12 -7.67
N LEU A 22 -23.88 -4.59 -7.41
CA LEU A 22 -24.92 -3.76 -6.79
C LEU A 22 -24.52 -3.33 -5.37
N TYR A 23 -23.86 -4.20 -4.62
CA TYR A 23 -23.35 -3.87 -3.30
C TYR A 23 -22.32 -2.74 -3.34
N GLU A 24 -21.28 -2.88 -4.19
CA GLU A 24 -20.24 -1.87 -4.37
C GLU A 24 -20.81 -0.53 -4.86
N THR A 25 -21.61 -0.54 -5.92
CA THR A 25 -22.13 0.69 -6.53
C THR A 25 -23.08 1.43 -5.59
N LYS A 26 -23.91 0.72 -4.81
CA LYS A 26 -24.80 1.36 -3.83
C LYS A 26 -24.02 1.90 -2.62
N LEU A 27 -22.98 1.19 -2.18
CA LEU A 27 -22.08 1.69 -1.15
C LEU A 27 -21.37 2.97 -1.59
N ILE A 28 -20.83 3.00 -2.80
CA ILE A 28 -20.23 4.20 -3.40
C ILE A 28 -21.26 5.34 -3.45
N SER A 29 -22.51 5.03 -3.82
CA SER A 29 -23.60 6.02 -3.86
C SER A 29 -23.85 6.63 -2.48
N LEU A 30 -23.88 5.82 -1.44
CA LEU A 30 -24.06 6.29 -0.07
C LEU A 30 -22.88 7.15 0.39
N ILE A 31 -21.65 6.67 0.17
CA ILE A 31 -20.42 7.39 0.55
C ILE A 31 -20.36 8.75 -0.16
N LEU A 32 -20.60 8.79 -1.46
CA LEU A 32 -20.57 10.04 -2.23
C LEU A 32 -21.66 11.01 -1.75
N TYR A 33 -22.87 10.53 -1.49
CA TYR A 33 -23.96 11.36 -0.97
C TYR A 33 -23.57 12.02 0.34
N ARG A 34 -23.03 11.22 1.28
CA ARG A 34 -22.58 11.71 2.59
C ARG A 34 -21.41 12.69 2.47
N LEU A 35 -20.43 12.44 1.59
CA LEU A 35 -19.33 13.36 1.31
C LEU A 35 -19.81 14.72 0.79
N LEU A 36 -20.73 14.72 -0.17
CA LEU A 36 -21.28 15.95 -0.76
C LEU A 36 -22.08 16.80 0.23
N HIS A 37 -22.52 16.22 1.36
CA HIS A 37 -23.38 16.88 2.35
C HIS A 37 -22.73 17.00 3.73
N ASN A 38 -21.47 16.57 3.87
CA ASN A 38 -20.71 16.75 5.09
C ASN A 38 -20.00 18.11 5.07
N LYS A 39 -20.35 18.98 6.03
CA LYS A 39 -19.80 20.34 6.12
C LYS A 39 -18.31 20.36 6.45
N ASN A 40 -17.81 19.34 7.15
CA ASN A 40 -16.42 19.28 7.60
C ASN A 40 -15.45 18.82 6.49
N VAL A 41 -15.99 18.36 5.34
CA VAL A 41 -15.19 17.96 4.18
C VAL A 41 -14.90 19.18 3.32
N GLU A 42 -13.65 19.60 3.29
CA GLU A 42 -13.18 20.72 2.47
C GLU A 42 -13.16 20.32 0.99
N ASP A 43 -12.48 19.20 0.69
CA ASP A 43 -12.31 18.64 -0.66
C ASP A 43 -12.18 17.09 -0.59
N PHE A 44 -12.48 16.40 -1.70
CA PHE A 44 -12.26 14.96 -1.81
C PHE A 44 -12.03 14.48 -3.24
N HIS A 45 -11.35 13.35 -3.38
CA HIS A 45 -11.19 12.59 -4.62
C HIS A 45 -11.60 11.14 -4.40
N LEU A 46 -12.57 10.67 -5.18
CA LEU A 46 -13.15 9.33 -5.09
C LEU A 46 -12.90 8.54 -6.38
N ALA A 47 -12.43 7.31 -6.24
CA ALA A 47 -12.18 6.34 -7.30
C ALA A 47 -12.76 4.95 -6.94
N SER A 48 -12.98 4.11 -7.96
CA SER A 48 -13.46 2.73 -7.81
C SER A 48 -12.72 1.76 -8.73
N ASN A 49 -12.50 0.53 -8.26
CA ASN A 49 -11.73 -0.51 -8.96
C ASN A 49 -10.36 0.00 -9.42
N MET A 50 -9.63 0.67 -8.53
CA MET A 50 -8.37 1.32 -8.86
C MET A 50 -7.28 0.26 -9.13
N ASP A 51 -6.56 0.39 -10.24
CA ASP A 51 -5.62 -0.65 -10.65
C ASP A 51 -4.30 -0.60 -9.84
N GLU A 52 -3.66 -1.76 -9.69
CA GLU A 52 -2.32 -1.95 -9.09
C GLU A 52 -2.19 -1.60 -7.59
N ILE A 53 -3.27 -1.44 -6.84
CA ILE A 53 -3.20 -1.11 -5.40
C ILE A 53 -3.54 -2.27 -4.46
N GLY A 54 -3.83 -3.45 -5.02
CA GLY A 54 -4.10 -4.66 -4.24
C GLY A 54 -5.60 -4.89 -4.02
N ALA A 55 -5.95 -5.35 -2.82
CA ALA A 55 -7.29 -5.84 -2.48
C ALA A 55 -8.26 -4.75 -1.97
N PHE A 56 -7.77 -3.56 -1.61
CA PHE A 56 -8.58 -2.44 -1.11
C PHE A 56 -8.87 -1.43 -2.21
N ASP A 57 -9.33 -1.91 -3.35
CA ASP A 57 -9.45 -1.11 -4.55
C ASP A 57 -10.89 -0.81 -4.98
N ASP A 58 -11.86 -1.44 -4.34
CA ASP A 58 -13.29 -1.29 -4.66
C ASP A 58 -13.74 0.17 -4.46
N VAL A 59 -13.30 0.81 -3.36
CA VAL A 59 -13.50 2.25 -3.12
C VAL A 59 -12.21 2.88 -2.60
N CYS A 60 -11.71 3.90 -3.29
CA CYS A 60 -10.52 4.67 -2.90
C CYS A 60 -10.90 6.12 -2.74
N LEU A 61 -10.65 6.69 -1.57
CA LEU A 61 -11.10 8.03 -1.21
C LEU A 61 -9.98 8.79 -0.52
N LYS A 62 -9.57 9.93 -1.08
CA LYS A 62 -8.74 10.92 -0.39
C LYS A 62 -9.62 12.10 0.01
N VAL A 63 -9.67 12.43 1.30
CA VAL A 63 -10.49 13.50 1.88
C VAL A 63 -9.61 14.49 2.60
N LYS A 64 -9.87 15.78 2.37
CA LYS A 64 -9.32 16.89 3.14
C LYS A 64 -10.42 17.43 4.06
N LEU A 65 -10.13 17.53 5.35
CA LEU A 65 -11.04 18.09 6.36
C LEU A 65 -10.57 19.48 6.76
N GLU A 66 -11.50 20.39 7.07
CA GLU A 66 -11.21 21.81 7.35
C GLU A 66 -10.19 21.99 8.50
N ASP A 67 -10.31 21.21 9.58
CA ASP A 67 -9.48 21.33 10.78
C ASP A 67 -8.33 20.30 10.86
N CYS A 68 -8.04 19.58 9.78
CA CYS A 68 -6.98 18.56 9.77
C CYS A 68 -5.82 18.99 8.86
N GLU A 69 -4.60 18.97 9.38
CA GLU A 69 -3.39 19.29 8.61
C GLU A 69 -3.18 18.27 7.47
N LYS A 70 -3.27 16.98 7.78
CA LYS A 70 -3.10 15.88 6.82
C LYS A 70 -4.45 15.46 6.21
N PRO A 71 -4.51 15.20 4.89
CA PRO A 71 -5.66 14.51 4.29
C PRO A 71 -5.72 13.05 4.76
N LEU A 72 -6.93 12.50 4.74
CA LEU A 72 -7.24 11.12 5.07
C LEU A 72 -7.45 10.31 3.78
N LEU A 73 -6.66 9.26 3.58
CA LEU A 73 -6.83 8.23 2.57
C LEU A 73 -7.57 7.03 3.17
N VAL A 74 -8.75 6.75 2.62
CA VAL A 74 -9.61 5.61 2.97
C VAL A 74 -9.65 4.65 1.79
N LEU A 75 -9.21 3.42 2.02
CA LEU A 75 -9.17 2.35 1.02
C LEU A 75 -10.09 1.23 1.48
N VAL A 76 -11.11 0.89 0.70
CA VAL A 76 -12.17 -0.04 1.09
C VAL A 76 -12.16 -1.27 0.21
N GLN A 77 -12.25 -2.43 0.84
CA GLN A 77 -12.64 -3.68 0.20
C GLN A 77 -14.07 -4.05 0.61
N ALA A 78 -14.97 -4.12 -0.37
CA ALA A 78 -16.37 -4.47 -0.18
C ALA A 78 -16.59 -5.98 -0.41
N LYS A 79 -16.78 -6.74 0.68
CA LYS A 79 -17.05 -8.18 0.61
C LYS A 79 -18.53 -8.47 0.87
N HIS A 80 -19.29 -8.71 -0.20
CA HIS A 80 -20.67 -9.21 -0.12
C HIS A 80 -20.71 -10.73 0.07
N LYS A 81 -21.52 -11.21 1.02
CA LYS A 81 -21.85 -12.61 1.22
C LYS A 81 -23.35 -12.81 1.08
N GLU A 82 -23.78 -13.79 0.30
CA GLU A 82 -25.22 -14.06 0.10
C GLU A 82 -25.89 -14.66 1.34
N ASN A 83 -25.12 -15.32 2.21
CA ASN A 83 -25.61 -15.89 3.47
C ASN A 83 -24.98 -15.18 4.68
N ASP A 84 -25.81 -14.76 5.63
CA ASP A 84 -25.38 -14.01 6.83
C ASP A 84 -24.59 -14.86 7.85
N ASP A 85 -24.57 -16.18 7.68
CA ASP A 85 -23.85 -17.13 8.54
C ASP A 85 -22.43 -17.46 8.06
N THR A 86 -21.97 -16.86 6.96
CA THR A 86 -20.60 -17.08 6.48
C THR A 86 -19.60 -16.26 7.31
N THR A 87 -18.60 -16.93 7.89
CA THR A 87 -17.44 -16.28 8.53
C THR A 87 -16.31 -16.06 7.52
N LEU A 88 -15.45 -15.07 7.78
CA LEU A 88 -14.26 -14.78 6.97
C LEU A 88 -13.06 -15.61 7.48
N ASP A 89 -12.28 -16.19 6.56
CA ASP A 89 -11.07 -16.96 6.87
C ASP A 89 -9.83 -16.04 6.74
N ASP A 90 -9.08 -15.91 7.82
CA ASP A 90 -8.40 -14.64 8.15
C ASP A 90 -6.91 -14.64 7.79
N LYS A 91 -6.22 -15.80 7.82
CA LYS A 91 -4.75 -15.82 7.62
C LYS A 91 -4.32 -15.47 6.20
N ASN A 92 -4.96 -16.09 5.19
CA ASN A 92 -4.61 -15.82 3.79
C ASN A 92 -5.08 -14.43 3.34
N ASP A 93 -6.13 -13.89 3.96
CA ASP A 93 -6.65 -12.57 3.64
C ASP A 93 -5.79 -11.47 4.26
N LEU A 94 -5.29 -11.63 5.49
CA LEU A 94 -4.34 -10.69 6.11
C LEU A 94 -3.07 -10.47 5.28
N VAL A 95 -2.53 -11.54 4.68
CA VAL A 95 -1.35 -11.44 3.79
C VAL A 95 -1.68 -10.62 2.53
N LYS A 96 -2.81 -10.90 1.87
CA LYS A 96 -3.24 -10.11 0.70
C LYS A 96 -3.49 -8.64 1.06
N TRP A 97 -4.04 -8.38 2.24
CA TRP A 97 -4.24 -7.04 2.74
C TRP A 97 -2.93 -6.32 3.03
N PHE A 98 -1.94 -7.05 3.55
CA PHE A 98 -0.59 -6.53 3.70
C PHE A 98 0.05 -6.18 2.36
N ASP A 99 -0.03 -7.06 1.37
CA ASP A 99 0.53 -6.77 0.04
C ASP A 99 -0.05 -5.47 -0.56
N SER A 100 -1.29 -5.15 -0.21
CA SER A 100 -1.95 -3.91 -0.61
C SER A 100 -1.28 -2.66 0.00
N ILE A 101 -0.82 -2.70 1.27
CA ILE A 101 -0.11 -1.56 1.85
C ILE A 101 1.23 -1.30 1.15
N THR A 102 1.94 -2.36 0.76
CA THR A 102 3.20 -2.25 0.03
C THR A 102 2.98 -1.61 -1.33
N ARG A 103 1.98 -2.09 -2.08
CA ARG A 103 1.61 -1.52 -3.40
C ARG A 103 1.14 -0.06 -3.30
N VAL A 104 0.36 0.28 -2.29
CA VAL A 104 -0.08 1.66 -2.04
C VAL A 104 1.13 2.57 -1.77
N ARG A 105 2.08 2.14 -0.94
CA ARG A 105 3.33 2.90 -0.70
C ARG A 105 4.14 3.10 -1.99
N GLU A 106 4.25 2.05 -2.81
CA GLU A 106 4.93 2.15 -4.11
C GLU A 106 4.26 3.17 -5.05
N LYS A 107 2.93 3.30 -5.02
CA LYS A 107 2.21 4.32 -5.80
C LYS A 107 2.58 5.75 -5.43
N PHE A 108 2.78 6.03 -4.13
CA PHE A 108 3.29 7.33 -3.68
C PHE A 108 4.74 7.58 -4.09
N ASN A 109 5.58 6.53 -4.13
CA ASN A 109 7.00 6.64 -4.50
C ASN A 109 7.24 6.75 -6.01
N SER A 110 6.22 6.52 -6.84
CA SER A 110 6.36 6.64 -8.28
C SER A 110 6.45 8.11 -8.67
N ASN A 111 7.67 8.60 -8.98
CA ASN A 111 7.98 9.97 -9.44
C ASN A 111 7.26 10.41 -10.73
N LYS A 112 6.20 9.70 -11.15
CA LYS A 112 5.46 9.84 -12.41
C LYS A 112 3.96 10.03 -12.23
N THR A 113 3.42 9.98 -11.01
CA THR A 113 1.96 9.99 -10.83
C THR A 113 1.41 11.41 -10.76
N GLN A 114 0.66 11.81 -11.80
CA GLN A 114 -0.36 12.88 -11.72
C GLN A 114 -1.61 12.42 -10.95
N ASP A 115 -1.49 11.33 -10.19
CA ASP A 115 -2.60 10.69 -9.49
C ASP A 115 -3.01 11.52 -8.27
N LYS A 116 -4.26 11.95 -8.22
CA LYS A 116 -4.74 12.84 -7.14
C LYS A 116 -4.80 12.14 -5.79
N ILE A 117 -5.14 10.85 -5.77
CA ILE A 117 -5.19 10.06 -4.54
C ILE A 117 -3.76 9.85 -4.01
N PHE A 118 -2.83 9.46 -4.88
CA PHE A 118 -1.43 9.18 -4.50
C PHE A 118 -0.47 10.36 -4.67
N SER A 119 -0.99 11.59 -4.70
CA SER A 119 -0.18 12.81 -4.73
C SER A 119 0.47 13.11 -3.38
N GLY A 120 1.73 13.56 -3.41
CA GLY A 120 2.52 13.88 -2.22
C GLY A 120 3.36 12.70 -1.73
N LYS A 121 3.81 12.74 -0.48
CA LYS A 121 4.47 11.60 0.19
C LYS A 121 3.43 10.78 0.96
N PHE A 122 3.67 9.48 1.12
CA PHE A 122 2.77 8.60 1.87
C PHE A 122 2.62 9.05 3.34
N GLU A 123 3.67 9.62 3.91
CA GLU A 123 3.74 10.06 5.31
C GLU A 123 2.96 11.34 5.58
N ASP A 124 2.68 12.12 4.54
CA ASP A 124 1.90 13.36 4.61
C ASP A 124 0.38 13.07 4.56
N VAL A 125 -0.01 11.80 4.50
CA VAL A 125 -1.40 11.35 4.37
C VAL A 125 -1.70 10.32 5.46
N ASP A 126 -2.77 10.54 6.23
CA ASP A 126 -3.26 9.52 7.15
C ASP A 126 -4.01 8.45 6.36
N CYS A 127 -3.68 7.18 6.57
CA CYS A 127 -4.19 6.08 5.72
C CYS A 127 -4.93 5.03 6.56
N VAL A 128 -6.12 4.64 6.13
CA VAL A 128 -6.98 3.64 6.78
C VAL A 128 -7.44 2.60 5.74
N PHE A 129 -7.31 1.32 6.09
CA PHE A 129 -7.73 0.19 5.28
C PHE A 129 -9.00 -0.41 5.86
N ILE A 130 -10.09 -0.44 5.09
CA ILE A 130 -11.41 -0.85 5.54
C ILE A 130 -11.83 -2.15 4.86
N VAL A 131 -12.14 -3.17 5.66
CA VAL A 131 -12.88 -4.34 5.20
C VAL A 131 -14.36 -4.10 5.51
N TYR A 132 -15.16 -3.91 4.48
CA TYR A 132 -16.59 -3.65 4.59
C TYR A 132 -17.40 -4.87 4.17
N THR A 133 -18.17 -5.45 5.08
CA THR A 133 -18.88 -6.70 4.83
C THR A 133 -20.20 -6.82 5.58
N ASN A 134 -21.20 -7.43 4.93
CA ASN A 134 -22.46 -7.79 5.57
C ASN A 134 -22.34 -9.04 6.44
N ALA A 135 -21.27 -9.83 6.27
CA ALA A 135 -21.02 -11.02 7.05
C ALA A 135 -20.76 -10.74 8.53
N LYS A 136 -20.97 -11.77 9.36
CA LYS A 136 -20.36 -11.82 10.69
C LYS A 136 -18.86 -12.01 10.51
N TYR A 137 -18.09 -11.12 11.11
CA TYR A 137 -16.65 -11.29 11.18
C TYR A 137 -16.30 -11.87 12.55
N ASP A 138 -15.73 -13.07 12.56
CA ASP A 138 -15.17 -13.72 13.74
C ASP A 138 -13.69 -13.97 13.44
N PHE A 139 -12.79 -13.37 14.21
CA PHE A 139 -11.34 -13.45 13.99
C PHE A 139 -10.81 -14.81 14.48
N GLY A 140 -11.30 -15.90 13.89
CA GLY A 140 -11.15 -17.24 14.48
C GLY A 140 -11.79 -17.32 15.88
N LYS A 141 -11.92 -18.53 16.44
CA LYS A 141 -12.63 -18.77 17.71
C LYS A 141 -12.01 -18.13 18.97
N THR A 142 -10.96 -17.31 18.84
CA THR A 142 -10.09 -16.87 19.96
C THR A 142 -9.78 -15.38 20.00
N VAL A 143 -10.14 -14.57 18.98
CA VAL A 143 -9.73 -13.16 18.94
C VAL A 143 -10.93 -12.25 19.18
N SER A 144 -10.94 -11.59 20.32
CA SER A 144 -11.84 -10.48 20.62
C SER A 144 -11.58 -9.28 19.67
N SER A 145 -12.63 -8.53 19.33
CA SER A 145 -12.48 -7.22 18.67
C SER A 145 -12.77 -6.08 19.65
N ARG A 146 -12.23 -4.90 19.34
CA ARG A 146 -12.52 -3.64 20.05
C ARG A 146 -13.06 -2.60 19.07
N PRO A 147 -13.82 -1.59 19.52
CA PRO A 147 -14.16 -0.45 18.68
C PRO A 147 -12.91 0.20 18.09
N TYR A 148 -13.00 0.71 16.85
CA TYR A 148 -11.92 1.48 16.26
C TYR A 148 -11.86 2.87 16.89
N GLU A 149 -10.76 3.15 17.59
CA GLU A 149 -10.51 4.42 18.26
C GLU A 149 -9.42 5.20 17.51
N SER A 150 -9.83 6.23 16.78
CA SER A 150 -8.92 7.23 16.19
C SER A 150 -9.63 8.57 16.05
N ASN A 151 -8.88 9.63 15.75
CA ASN A 151 -9.44 10.96 15.48
C ASN A 151 -10.44 10.98 14.30
N TYR A 152 -10.44 9.92 13.48
CA TYR A 152 -11.32 9.78 12.32
C TYR A 152 -12.47 8.79 12.55
N SER A 153 -12.59 8.15 13.71
CA SER A 153 -13.57 7.07 13.93
C SER A 153 -15.01 7.55 13.74
N THR A 154 -15.38 8.71 14.28
CA THR A 154 -16.70 9.32 14.11
C THR A 154 -16.99 9.60 12.63
N LEU A 155 -16.06 10.28 11.94
CA LEU A 155 -16.19 10.58 10.52
C LEU A 155 -16.34 9.30 9.69
N LEU A 156 -15.50 8.29 9.90
CA LEU A 156 -15.57 7.05 9.15
C LEU A 156 -16.89 6.33 9.40
N ASN A 157 -17.37 6.28 10.64
CA ASN A 157 -18.68 5.71 10.95
C ASN A 157 -19.81 6.46 10.23
N GLU A 158 -19.78 7.80 10.23
CA GLU A 158 -20.74 8.62 9.50
C GLU A 158 -20.66 8.42 7.99
N LEU A 159 -19.46 8.24 7.43
CA LEU A 159 -19.25 8.08 5.98
C LEU A 159 -19.63 6.68 5.50
N VAL A 160 -19.10 5.63 6.12
CA VAL A 160 -19.17 4.26 5.57
C VAL A 160 -20.16 3.34 6.28
N SER A 161 -20.49 3.56 7.56
CA SER A 161 -21.30 2.58 8.31
C SER A 161 -22.76 2.55 7.87
N THR A 162 -23.31 1.34 7.80
CA THR A 162 -24.75 1.07 7.64
C THR A 162 -25.30 0.15 8.73
N GLY A 163 -24.45 -0.32 9.63
CA GLY A 163 -24.78 -1.27 10.68
C GLY A 163 -23.89 -1.08 11.90
N ALA A 164 -23.09 -2.08 12.22
CA ALA A 164 -22.15 -1.95 13.33
C ALA A 164 -21.07 -0.89 13.05
N VAL A 165 -20.57 -0.26 14.11
CA VAL A 165 -19.42 0.64 14.03
C VAL A 165 -18.15 -0.11 13.65
N GLY A 166 -17.16 0.61 13.11
CA GLY A 166 -15.86 0.06 12.78
C GLY A 166 -15.19 -0.56 14.02
N SER A 167 -14.61 -1.73 13.85
CA SER A 167 -13.90 -2.45 14.90
C SER A 167 -12.51 -2.86 14.44
N GLN A 168 -11.61 -3.03 15.40
CA GLN A 168 -10.29 -3.58 15.19
C GLN A 168 -10.12 -4.92 15.89
N PRO A 169 -9.34 -5.82 15.29
CA PRO A 169 -9.06 -7.11 15.92
C PRO A 169 -8.01 -6.91 17.01
N ILE A 170 -8.14 -7.64 18.11
CA ILE A 170 -7.13 -7.59 19.18
C ILE A 170 -6.07 -8.63 18.88
N TYR A 171 -4.95 -8.18 18.32
CA TYR A 171 -3.80 -9.04 18.05
C TYR A 171 -2.93 -9.20 19.30
N THR A 172 -2.57 -10.43 19.65
CA THR A 172 -1.54 -10.69 20.65
C THR A 172 -0.15 -10.42 20.06
N ASP A 173 0.87 -10.22 20.90
CA ASP A 173 2.25 -10.07 20.41
C ASP A 173 2.71 -11.30 19.60
N THR A 174 2.19 -12.49 19.92
CA THR A 174 2.45 -13.71 19.14
C THR A 174 1.84 -13.62 17.74
N ASP A 175 0.63 -13.07 17.61
CA ASP A 175 -0.02 -12.88 16.30
C ASP A 175 0.75 -11.87 15.45
N VAL A 176 1.15 -10.75 16.05
CA VAL A 176 1.98 -9.73 15.41
C VAL A 176 3.31 -10.32 14.95
N LYS A 177 3.97 -11.12 15.79
CA LYS A 177 5.24 -11.77 15.45
C LYS A 177 5.08 -12.76 14.30
N ASN A 178 4.07 -13.64 14.36
CA ASN A 178 3.80 -14.61 13.30
C ASN A 178 3.51 -13.93 11.96
N PHE A 179 2.74 -12.84 11.99
CA PHE A 179 2.48 -12.05 10.81
C PHE A 179 3.74 -11.33 10.30
N GLY A 180 4.59 -10.83 11.22
CA GLY A 180 5.93 -10.31 10.91
C GLY A 180 6.81 -11.31 10.15
N VAL A 181 6.78 -12.60 10.53
CA VAL A 181 7.48 -13.68 9.80
C VAL A 181 6.93 -13.80 8.38
N THR A 182 5.62 -13.68 8.18
CA THR A 182 5.02 -13.72 6.84
C THR A 182 5.44 -12.52 5.99
N ILE A 183 5.43 -11.30 6.55
CA ILE A 183 5.94 -10.10 5.86
C ILE A 183 7.39 -10.31 5.42
N LEU A 184 8.22 -10.85 6.31
CA LEU A 184 9.63 -11.10 6.01
C LEU A 184 9.82 -12.16 4.92
N SER A 185 8.90 -13.11 4.77
CA SER A 185 8.98 -14.09 3.69
C SER A 185 8.86 -13.48 2.29
N GLU A 186 8.24 -12.30 2.18
CA GLU A 186 8.18 -11.51 0.95
C GLU A 186 9.36 -10.52 0.83
N GLU A 187 9.78 -9.88 1.93
CA GLU A 187 10.91 -8.92 1.90
C GLU A 187 12.29 -9.59 1.73
N ILE A 188 12.50 -10.76 2.35
CA ILE A 188 13.80 -11.46 2.35
C ILE A 188 14.26 -11.81 0.93
N PRO A 189 13.43 -12.38 0.04
CA PRO A 189 13.82 -12.63 -1.35
C PRO A 189 14.37 -11.39 -2.06
N ILE A 190 13.73 -10.23 -1.89
CA ILE A 190 14.15 -8.95 -2.50
C ILE A 190 15.49 -8.51 -1.91
N LEU A 191 15.63 -8.52 -0.58
CA LEU A 191 16.87 -8.18 0.09
C LEU A 191 18.02 -9.10 -0.36
N VAL A 192 17.76 -10.41 -0.47
CA VAL A 192 18.74 -11.40 -0.92
C VAL A 192 19.12 -11.17 -2.37
N GLU A 193 18.17 -10.90 -3.26
CA GLU A 193 18.44 -10.62 -4.67
C GLU A 193 19.37 -9.42 -4.82
N GLN A 194 19.04 -8.31 -4.16
CA GLN A 194 19.87 -7.11 -4.18
C GLN A 194 21.23 -7.33 -3.54
N PHE A 195 21.32 -8.09 -2.44
CA PHE A 195 22.60 -8.46 -1.84
C PHE A 195 23.43 -9.34 -2.79
N ASN A 196 22.79 -10.29 -3.48
CA ASN A 196 23.43 -11.22 -4.41
C ASN A 196 23.90 -10.56 -5.72
N GLU A 197 23.19 -9.55 -6.22
CA GLU A 197 23.67 -8.70 -7.34
C GLU A 197 25.08 -8.15 -7.02
N HIS A 198 25.29 -7.74 -5.77
CA HIS A 198 26.56 -7.20 -5.30
C HIS A 198 27.64 -8.26 -5.04
N LEU A 199 27.25 -9.50 -4.75
CA LEU A 199 28.22 -10.60 -4.63
C LEU A 199 28.92 -10.89 -5.96
N ASN A 200 28.26 -10.62 -7.09
CA ASN A 200 28.76 -10.92 -8.43
C ASN A 200 29.49 -9.75 -9.09
N ASP A 201 29.29 -8.52 -8.62
CA ASP A 201 30.01 -7.34 -9.09
C ASP A 201 31.18 -6.98 -8.17
N SER A 202 32.38 -7.38 -8.57
CA SER A 202 33.65 -7.07 -7.87
C SER A 202 33.97 -5.57 -7.68
N LYS A 203 33.13 -4.63 -8.16
CA LYS A 203 33.40 -3.19 -8.18
C LYS A 203 32.36 -2.30 -7.50
N SER A 204 31.27 -2.83 -6.96
CA SER A 204 30.14 -1.99 -6.56
C SER A 204 30.31 -1.32 -5.18
N THR A 205 30.69 -0.03 -5.18
CA THR A 205 30.43 0.88 -4.04
C THR A 205 28.96 1.31 -3.96
N SER A 206 28.08 0.82 -4.84
CA SER A 206 26.67 1.23 -4.93
C SER A 206 25.70 0.33 -4.16
N ILE A 207 26.19 -0.61 -3.35
CA ILE A 207 25.33 -1.47 -2.51
C ILE A 207 24.39 -0.67 -1.61
N MET A 208 24.80 0.55 -1.22
CA MET A 208 24.02 1.45 -0.39
C MET A 208 23.04 2.35 -1.18
N ASN A 209 22.86 2.12 -2.48
CA ASN A 209 21.89 2.87 -3.30
C ASN A 209 20.48 2.27 -3.24
N SER A 210 20.33 1.04 -2.74
CA SER A 210 19.02 0.43 -2.51
C SER A 210 18.47 0.78 -1.13
N GLU A 211 17.17 1.10 -1.06
CA GLU A 211 16.45 1.34 0.21
C GLU A 211 16.57 0.15 1.17
N TYR A 212 16.42 -1.10 0.69
CA TYR A 212 16.55 -2.29 1.54
C TYR A 212 17.97 -2.44 2.10
N MET A 213 19.00 -2.11 1.31
CA MET A 213 20.38 -2.19 1.79
C MET A 213 20.68 -1.08 2.79
N VAL A 214 20.19 0.15 2.57
CA VAL A 214 20.26 1.25 3.55
C VAL A 214 19.57 0.87 4.86
N ARG A 215 18.48 0.11 4.79
CA ARG A 215 17.73 -0.33 5.96
C ARG A 215 18.41 -1.48 6.71
N TYR A 216 18.95 -2.47 6.01
CA TYR A 216 19.36 -3.74 6.62
C TYR A 216 20.88 -3.96 6.71
N HIS A 217 21.74 -3.09 6.14
CA HIS A 217 23.20 -3.29 6.15
C HIS A 217 23.81 -3.46 7.54
N VAL A 218 23.26 -2.82 8.58
CA VAL A 218 23.77 -2.92 9.95
C VAL A 218 23.50 -4.32 10.52
N VAL A 219 22.27 -4.82 10.36
CA VAL A 219 21.91 -6.19 10.76
C VAL A 219 22.79 -7.22 10.05
N LEU A 220 22.99 -7.05 8.73
CA LEU A 220 23.86 -7.93 7.95
C LEU A 220 25.31 -7.88 8.47
N GLY A 221 25.85 -6.69 8.73
CA GLY A 221 27.19 -6.49 9.28
C GLY A 221 27.39 -7.06 10.70
N GLN A 222 26.32 -7.18 11.49
CA GLN A 222 26.39 -7.75 12.83
C GLN A 222 26.20 -9.27 12.85
N LYS A 223 25.34 -9.81 11.98
CA LYS A 223 24.86 -11.20 12.10
C LYS A 223 25.26 -12.11 10.93
N VAL A 224 25.54 -11.55 9.75
CA VAL A 224 25.80 -12.34 8.52
C VAL A 224 27.27 -12.29 8.14
N VAL A 225 27.90 -11.11 8.24
CA VAL A 225 29.23 -10.88 7.69
C VAL A 225 30.17 -10.19 8.69
N ASN A 226 31.45 -10.51 8.60
CA ASN A 226 32.54 -9.75 9.20
C ASN A 226 32.93 -8.63 8.24
N VAL A 227 33.03 -7.41 8.76
CA VAL A 227 33.41 -6.24 7.98
C VAL A 227 34.72 -5.71 8.55
N SER A 228 35.73 -5.55 7.70
CA SER A 228 37.06 -5.10 8.11
C SER A 228 37.12 -3.61 8.42
N ASP A 229 38.27 -3.18 8.95
CA ASP A 229 38.67 -1.77 8.93
C ASP A 229 38.74 -1.20 7.50
N ILE A 230 38.79 0.13 7.41
CA ILE A 230 38.87 0.84 6.14
C ILE A 230 40.19 0.49 5.45
N GLN A 231 40.08 0.00 4.23
CA GLN A 231 41.20 -0.28 3.34
C GLN A 231 41.15 0.67 2.15
N GLU A 232 42.32 1.02 1.62
CA GLU A 232 42.42 1.78 0.39
C GLU A 232 42.72 0.82 -0.76
N THR A 233 41.73 0.62 -1.63
CA THR A 233 41.87 -0.23 -2.80
C THR A 233 41.73 0.64 -4.04
N ARG A 234 42.81 0.79 -4.81
CA ARG A 234 42.83 1.55 -6.07
C ARG A 234 42.33 3.00 -5.93
N GLY A 235 42.69 3.67 -4.83
CA GLY A 235 42.30 5.07 -4.55
C GLY A 235 40.87 5.25 -4.01
N LEU A 236 40.12 4.15 -3.80
CA LEU A 236 38.82 4.18 -3.14
C LEU A 236 38.95 3.59 -1.72
N LYS A 237 38.49 4.36 -0.73
CA LYS A 237 38.33 3.88 0.64
C LYS A 237 37.09 2.99 0.72
N CYS A 238 37.30 1.72 1.04
CA CYS A 238 36.25 0.71 1.19
C CYS A 238 36.50 -0.13 2.45
N ARG A 239 35.56 -1.01 2.78
CA ARG A 239 35.76 -2.10 3.75
C ARG A 239 35.68 -3.44 3.01
N ILE A 240 36.30 -4.47 3.56
CA ILE A 240 36.22 -5.82 3.04
C ILE A 240 35.25 -6.64 3.89
N LEU A 241 34.31 -7.29 3.22
CA LEU A 241 33.30 -8.16 3.78
C LEU A 241 33.69 -9.63 3.58
N THR A 242 33.56 -10.43 4.64
CA THR A 242 33.67 -11.90 4.62
C THR A 242 32.50 -12.51 5.40
N PHE A 243 32.04 -13.72 5.06
CA PHE A 243 30.93 -14.34 5.79
C PHE A 243 31.36 -14.87 7.17
N ARG A 244 30.45 -14.76 8.15
CA ARG A 244 30.64 -15.29 9.50
C ARG A 244 30.37 -16.79 9.54
N ASP A 245 31.13 -17.53 10.34
CA ASP A 245 30.87 -18.95 10.55
C ASP A 245 29.56 -19.19 11.31
N GLU A 246 29.22 -18.27 12.21
CA GLU A 246 28.00 -18.29 13.02
C GLU A 246 26.75 -18.16 12.15
N PHE A 247 26.82 -17.41 11.05
CA PHE A 247 25.69 -17.24 10.12
C PHE A 247 25.22 -18.58 9.54
N PHE A 248 26.16 -19.48 9.22
CA PHE A 248 25.84 -20.79 8.66
C PHE A 248 25.21 -21.75 9.67
N LYS A 249 25.33 -21.47 10.96
CA LYS A 249 24.79 -22.28 12.07
C LYS A 249 23.62 -21.61 12.78
N ASN A 250 23.27 -20.38 12.39
CA ASN A 250 22.22 -19.61 13.04
C ASN A 250 20.85 -20.29 12.88
N SER A 251 20.17 -20.52 14.01
CA SER A 251 18.86 -21.15 14.12
C SER A 251 17.71 -20.15 14.21
N ASP A 252 17.99 -18.85 14.23
CA ASP A 252 16.97 -17.81 14.14
C ASP A 252 16.23 -17.94 12.80
N GLU A 253 14.90 -18.01 12.87
CA GLU A 253 14.02 -18.33 11.75
C GLU A 253 14.19 -17.37 10.57
N HIS A 254 14.39 -16.07 10.84
CA HIS A 254 14.59 -15.07 9.80
C HIS A 254 15.92 -15.29 9.07
N PHE A 255 16.99 -15.60 9.80
CA PHE A 255 18.29 -15.89 9.20
C PHE A 255 18.32 -17.25 8.50
N VAL A 256 17.53 -18.24 8.95
CA VAL A 256 17.33 -19.50 8.24
C VAL A 256 16.70 -19.23 6.86
N LEU A 257 15.64 -18.41 6.81
CA LEU A 257 14.97 -18.06 5.56
C LEU A 257 15.89 -17.26 4.62
N PHE A 258 16.56 -16.23 5.14
CA PHE A 258 17.55 -15.45 4.39
C PHE A 258 18.66 -16.34 3.82
N ARG A 259 19.22 -17.25 4.63
CA ARG A 259 20.28 -18.17 4.20
C ARG A 259 19.80 -19.12 3.10
N LYS A 260 18.59 -19.66 3.21
CA LYS A 260 18.00 -20.53 2.19
C LYS A 260 17.92 -19.82 0.83
N HIS A 261 17.33 -18.63 0.79
CA HIS A 261 17.23 -17.85 -0.44
C HIS A 261 18.62 -17.45 -0.99
N LEU A 262 19.54 -17.06 -0.11
CA LEU A 262 20.90 -16.69 -0.51
C LEU A 262 21.63 -17.87 -1.16
N TYR A 263 21.52 -19.07 -0.59
CA TYR A 263 22.12 -20.28 -1.16
C TYR A 263 21.58 -20.57 -2.56
N GLU A 264 20.27 -20.47 -2.76
CA GLU A 264 19.67 -20.65 -4.08
C GLU A 264 20.20 -19.63 -5.09
N GLN A 265 20.29 -18.36 -4.71
CA GLN A 265 20.72 -17.27 -5.59
C GLN A 265 22.22 -17.34 -5.93
N VAL A 266 23.07 -17.65 -4.96
CA VAL A 266 24.52 -17.82 -5.17
C VAL A 266 24.79 -19.01 -6.07
N LEU A 267 24.08 -20.13 -5.86
CA LEU A 267 24.20 -21.26 -6.76
C LEU A 267 23.72 -20.87 -8.16
N LYS A 268 22.58 -20.19 -8.33
CA LYS A 268 22.11 -19.75 -9.67
C LYS A 268 23.14 -18.87 -10.41
N ASN A 269 23.80 -17.95 -9.70
CA ASN A 269 24.64 -16.91 -10.31
C ASN A 269 26.16 -17.17 -10.29
N ARG A 270 26.59 -18.34 -9.82
CA ARG A 270 28.02 -18.69 -9.71
C ARG A 270 28.80 -18.54 -11.02
N LEU A 271 30.00 -17.96 -10.93
CA LEU A 271 30.91 -17.75 -12.07
C LEU A 271 31.41 -19.10 -12.63
N LYS A 272 31.19 -19.33 -13.92
CA LYS A 272 31.59 -20.57 -14.61
C LYS A 272 33.11 -20.61 -14.78
N ILE A 273 33.81 -21.41 -13.97
CA ILE A 273 35.27 -21.61 -14.11
C ILE A 273 35.58 -22.47 -15.34
N LYS A 274 36.49 -21.99 -16.21
CA LYS A 274 36.84 -22.62 -17.50
C LYS A 274 37.94 -23.70 -17.45
N ASN A 275 38.59 -23.95 -16.30
CA ASN A 275 39.83 -24.77 -16.25
C ASN A 275 39.65 -26.17 -15.66
N ASN A 276 39.90 -27.21 -16.47
CA ASN A 276 39.61 -28.62 -16.19
C ASN A 276 40.88 -29.52 -16.18
N LYS A 277 41.67 -29.47 -15.11
CA LYS A 277 42.57 -30.60 -14.79
C LYS A 277 42.21 -31.29 -13.46
N LYS A 278 41.57 -30.57 -12.52
CA LYS A 278 41.06 -31.13 -11.25
C LYS A 278 39.64 -31.71 -11.35
N LEU A 279 38.89 -31.37 -12.41
CA LEU A 279 37.49 -31.79 -12.56
C LEU A 279 37.36 -33.29 -12.83
N ASP A 280 38.19 -33.85 -13.72
CA ASP A 280 38.07 -35.27 -14.10
C ASP A 280 38.34 -36.20 -12.91
N ALA A 281 39.33 -35.85 -12.07
CA ALA A 281 39.58 -36.54 -10.81
C ALA A 281 38.38 -36.43 -9.86
N SER A 282 37.79 -35.23 -9.72
CA SER A 282 36.64 -35.00 -8.83
C SER A 282 35.39 -35.76 -9.27
N ILE A 283 35.16 -35.89 -10.59
CA ILE A 283 34.07 -36.69 -11.14
C ILE A 283 34.31 -38.17 -10.90
N LEU A 284 35.53 -38.68 -11.11
CA LEU A 284 35.84 -40.08 -10.82
C LEU A 284 35.67 -40.40 -9.33
N THR A 285 36.08 -39.50 -8.44
CA THR A 285 35.85 -39.63 -6.99
C THR A 285 34.36 -39.69 -6.68
N PHE A 286 33.56 -38.79 -7.24
CA PHE A 286 32.10 -38.78 -7.06
C PHE A 286 31.41 -40.01 -7.64
N LEU A 287 31.83 -40.49 -8.81
CA LEU A 287 31.31 -41.72 -9.41
C LEU A 287 31.62 -42.96 -8.56
N SER A 288 32.71 -42.94 -7.79
CA SER A 288 33.10 -44.06 -6.92
C SER A 288 32.40 -44.02 -5.56
N ASP A 289 32.11 -42.81 -5.06
CA ASP A 289 31.39 -42.59 -3.81
C ASP A 289 30.40 -41.42 -3.98
N PRO A 290 29.14 -41.69 -4.38
CA PRO A 290 28.13 -40.65 -4.59
C PRO A 290 27.58 -40.11 -3.26
N SER A 291 28.34 -39.25 -2.60
CA SER A 291 28.00 -38.64 -1.31
C SER A 291 27.94 -37.11 -1.39
N SER A 292 27.35 -36.46 -0.39
CA SER A 292 27.26 -34.99 -0.32
C SER A 292 28.66 -34.34 -0.37
N ASN A 293 29.66 -34.99 0.23
CA ASN A 293 31.05 -34.53 0.28
C ASN A 293 31.74 -34.54 -1.09
N THR A 294 31.48 -35.55 -1.91
CA THR A 294 32.10 -35.68 -3.24
C THR A 294 31.35 -34.89 -4.31
N LEU A 295 30.03 -34.71 -4.14
CA LEU A 295 29.19 -33.94 -5.06
C LEU A 295 29.28 -32.42 -4.82
N SER A 296 29.49 -31.97 -3.58
CA SER A 296 29.46 -30.54 -3.23
C SER A 296 30.49 -29.72 -4.05
N PRO A 297 31.77 -30.10 -4.14
CA PRO A 297 32.75 -29.39 -4.97
C PRO A 297 32.38 -29.37 -6.47
N LEU A 298 31.64 -30.37 -6.95
CA LEU A 298 31.14 -30.40 -8.32
C LEU A 298 29.96 -29.44 -8.49
N ILE A 299 29.05 -29.34 -7.53
CA ILE A 299 27.93 -28.40 -7.58
C ILE A 299 28.42 -26.95 -7.51
N GLU A 300 29.48 -26.68 -6.74
CA GLU A 300 30.07 -25.34 -6.61
C GLU A 300 30.42 -24.71 -7.95
N ASN A 301 30.91 -25.48 -8.92
CA ASN A 301 31.52 -24.90 -10.12
C ASN A 301 31.13 -25.56 -11.45
N HIS A 302 30.58 -26.78 -11.45
CA HIS A 302 30.56 -27.63 -12.65
C HIS A 302 29.21 -28.30 -12.94
N ILE A 303 28.42 -28.61 -11.93
CA ILE A 303 27.17 -29.37 -12.03
C ILE A 303 26.02 -28.60 -11.40
N THR A 304 24.83 -28.64 -11.99
CA THR A 304 23.59 -28.15 -11.41
C THR A 304 22.56 -29.28 -11.33
N TYR A 305 21.60 -29.18 -10.42
CA TYR A 305 20.49 -30.13 -10.32
C TYR A 305 19.20 -29.48 -10.83
N LYS A 306 18.57 -30.05 -11.85
CA LYS A 306 17.33 -29.55 -12.47
C LYS A 306 16.50 -30.71 -13.01
N ASN A 307 15.19 -30.65 -12.85
CA ASN A 307 14.26 -31.70 -13.30
C ASN A 307 14.68 -33.10 -12.84
N GLU A 308 15.04 -33.20 -11.56
CA GLU A 308 15.48 -34.43 -10.91
C GLU A 308 16.81 -35.03 -11.44
N GLN A 309 17.55 -34.28 -12.26
CA GLN A 309 18.79 -34.75 -12.89
C GLN A 309 19.97 -33.81 -12.60
N LEU A 310 21.16 -34.40 -12.49
CA LEU A 310 22.42 -33.66 -12.48
C LEU A 310 22.83 -33.31 -13.92
N ILE A 311 23.19 -32.05 -14.14
CA ILE A 311 23.49 -31.48 -15.47
C ILE A 311 24.80 -30.70 -15.38
N PHE A 312 25.72 -30.92 -16.30
CA PHE A 312 26.93 -30.09 -16.42
C PHE A 312 26.58 -28.68 -16.90
N ILE A 313 27.15 -27.67 -16.25
CA ILE A 313 26.93 -26.25 -16.58
C ILE A 313 27.75 -25.84 -17.82
N THR A 314 28.78 -26.61 -18.14
CA THR A 314 29.69 -26.44 -19.29
C THR A 314 29.63 -27.68 -20.19
N LYS A 315 29.87 -27.52 -21.50
CA LYS A 315 29.89 -28.63 -22.45
C LYS A 315 30.94 -29.69 -22.04
N ARG A 316 30.54 -30.97 -22.05
CA ARG A 316 31.38 -32.13 -21.70
C ARG A 316 31.22 -33.26 -22.73
N PRO A 317 32.16 -34.22 -22.79
CA PRO A 317 32.00 -35.41 -23.62
C PRO A 317 30.72 -36.16 -23.28
N GLN A 318 30.06 -36.73 -24.30
CA GLN A 318 28.78 -37.45 -24.12
C GLN A 318 28.89 -38.62 -23.13
N THR A 319 30.07 -39.24 -23.03
CA THR A 319 30.36 -40.32 -22.09
C THR A 319 30.23 -39.88 -20.63
N ASP A 320 30.63 -38.65 -20.30
CA ASP A 320 30.54 -38.12 -18.94
C ASP A 320 29.09 -37.75 -18.60
N VAL A 321 28.37 -37.18 -19.57
CA VAL A 321 26.94 -36.85 -19.44
C VAL A 321 26.13 -38.11 -19.15
N GLN A 322 26.31 -39.18 -19.94
CA GLN A 322 25.61 -40.45 -19.75
C GLN A 322 25.96 -41.15 -18.42
N ARG A 323 27.19 -40.98 -17.93
CA ARG A 323 27.59 -41.52 -16.62
C ARG A 323 26.87 -40.79 -15.48
N LEU A 324 26.72 -39.47 -15.60
CA LEU A 324 26.06 -38.63 -14.60
C LEU A 324 24.54 -38.88 -14.56
N GLU A 325 23.90 -39.02 -15.73
CA GLU A 325 22.45 -39.27 -15.86
C GLU A 325 21.99 -40.60 -15.23
N LYS A 326 22.89 -41.58 -15.12
CA LYS A 326 22.60 -42.90 -14.53
C LYS A 326 22.64 -42.91 -13.00
N ILE A 327 23.11 -41.84 -12.37
CA ILE A 327 23.26 -41.78 -10.92
C ILE A 327 21.95 -41.31 -10.31
N LEU A 328 21.35 -42.16 -9.48
CA LEU A 328 20.21 -41.81 -8.66
C LEU A 328 20.71 -41.30 -7.31
N ILE A 329 20.32 -40.07 -6.96
CA ILE A 329 20.70 -39.43 -5.70
C ILE A 329 19.44 -39.08 -4.93
N SER A 330 19.43 -39.39 -3.64
CA SER A 330 18.29 -39.05 -2.79
C SER A 330 18.11 -37.52 -2.68
N PRO A 331 16.88 -37.02 -2.56
CA PRO A 331 16.63 -35.59 -2.37
C PRO A 331 17.37 -34.99 -1.16
N ASN A 332 17.52 -35.76 -0.07
CA ASN A 332 18.23 -35.32 1.13
C ASN A 332 19.72 -35.06 0.86
N VAL A 333 20.38 -35.95 0.10
CA VAL A 333 21.78 -35.77 -0.30
C VAL A 333 21.91 -34.54 -1.20
N ILE A 334 20.97 -34.30 -2.12
CA ILE A 334 20.98 -33.09 -2.96
C ILE A 334 20.87 -31.81 -2.14
N GLU A 335 19.94 -31.75 -1.18
CA GLU A 335 19.76 -30.56 -0.33
C GLU A 335 20.96 -30.29 0.58
N GLU A 336 21.52 -31.34 1.19
CA GLU A 336 22.76 -31.24 1.96
C GLU A 336 23.92 -30.76 1.07
N THR A 337 24.06 -31.33 -0.12
CA THR A 337 25.09 -30.95 -1.09
C THR A 337 24.97 -29.48 -1.51
N LYS A 338 23.76 -29.01 -1.83
CA LYS A 338 23.51 -27.59 -2.17
C LYS A 338 23.92 -26.68 -1.03
N THR A 339 23.58 -27.05 0.20
CA THR A 339 23.94 -26.32 1.42
C THR A 339 25.46 -26.24 1.58
N MET A 340 26.16 -27.37 1.44
CA MET A 340 27.62 -27.43 1.53
C MET A 340 28.30 -26.60 0.44
N ALA A 341 27.84 -26.73 -0.81
CA ALA A 341 28.41 -26.01 -1.95
C ALA A 341 28.20 -24.49 -1.83
N ALA A 342 26.98 -24.05 -1.49
CA ALA A 342 26.70 -22.63 -1.29
C ALA A 342 27.54 -22.05 -0.14
N LYS A 343 27.68 -22.78 0.97
CA LYS A 343 28.57 -22.40 2.07
C LYS A 343 30.02 -22.30 1.61
N GLY A 344 30.52 -23.25 0.83
CA GLY A 344 31.87 -23.25 0.27
C GLY A 344 32.15 -22.00 -0.56
N ILE A 345 31.24 -21.66 -1.48
CA ILE A 345 31.31 -20.44 -2.28
C ILE A 345 31.35 -19.21 -1.37
N LEU A 346 30.34 -19.04 -0.51
CA LEU A 346 30.22 -17.85 0.35
C LEU A 346 31.41 -17.66 1.29
N SER A 347 31.92 -18.74 1.88
CA SER A 347 33.08 -18.69 2.79
C SER A 347 34.36 -18.24 2.09
N SER A 348 34.46 -18.45 0.77
CA SER A 348 35.61 -18.02 -0.03
C SER A 348 35.53 -16.58 -0.52
N LEU A 349 34.35 -15.94 -0.46
CA LEU A 349 34.14 -14.60 -1.01
C LEU A 349 34.76 -13.51 -0.13
N LYS A 350 35.40 -12.55 -0.80
CA LYS A 350 35.88 -11.28 -0.23
C LYS A 350 35.36 -10.14 -1.09
N LEU A 351 34.59 -9.24 -0.50
CA LEU A 351 33.88 -8.20 -1.25
C LEU A 351 34.19 -6.82 -0.71
N ALA A 352 34.46 -5.88 -1.61
CA ALA A 352 34.61 -4.48 -1.25
C ALA A 352 33.23 -3.83 -1.08
N VAL A 353 33.00 -3.19 0.05
CA VAL A 353 31.74 -2.49 0.38
C VAL A 353 32.03 -1.04 0.81
N PRO A 354 31.05 -0.13 0.76
CA PRO A 354 31.20 1.24 1.23
C PRO A 354 31.59 1.33 2.71
N ILE A 355 32.28 2.41 3.08
CA ILE A 355 32.75 2.66 4.46
C ILE A 355 31.61 2.64 5.48
N ALA A 356 30.41 3.04 5.07
CA ALA A 356 29.20 3.08 5.91
C ALA A 356 28.57 1.69 6.13
N PHE A 357 28.95 0.66 5.36
CA PHE A 357 28.36 -0.66 5.51
C PHE A 357 28.62 -1.23 6.92
N GLY A 358 27.60 -1.83 7.52
CA GLY A 358 27.65 -2.32 8.91
C GLY A 358 27.72 -1.26 10.02
N ASN A 359 27.88 0.04 9.72
CA ASN A 359 28.08 1.11 10.70
C ASN A 359 29.11 0.78 11.79
N ILE A 360 30.26 0.20 11.43
CA ILE A 360 31.33 -0.10 12.41
C ILE A 360 31.84 1.18 13.10
N ASP A 361 31.89 2.27 12.35
CA ASP A 361 32.19 3.62 12.82
C ASP A 361 31.35 4.63 12.02
N LEU A 362 31.35 5.90 12.43
CA LEU A 362 30.76 6.98 11.65
C LEU A 362 31.56 7.21 10.35
N ALA A 363 30.91 6.98 9.22
CA ALA A 363 31.50 7.10 7.89
C ALA A 363 31.65 8.58 7.46
N ILE A 364 32.52 9.31 8.14
CA ILE A 364 32.83 10.71 7.85
C ILE A 364 34.12 10.77 7.03
N ARG A 365 34.09 11.47 5.89
CA ARG A 365 35.24 11.62 4.98
C ARG A 365 35.79 13.05 5.07
N GLY A 366 37.11 13.18 5.04
CA GLY A 366 37.76 14.49 4.96
C GLY A 366 39.10 14.53 5.70
N THR A 367 39.64 15.74 5.82
CA THR A 367 40.74 16.02 6.74
C THR A 367 40.24 15.96 8.19
N PRO A 368 41.14 15.83 9.19
CA PRO A 368 40.75 15.83 10.60
C PRO A 368 39.85 17.02 10.99
N GLU A 369 40.10 18.20 10.42
CA GLU A 369 39.29 19.40 10.67
C GLU A 369 37.87 19.26 10.11
N LYS A 370 37.72 18.70 8.90
CA LYS A 370 36.40 18.44 8.30
C LYS A 370 35.63 17.38 9.08
N ILE A 371 36.33 16.35 9.55
CA ILE A 371 35.73 15.31 10.40
C ILE A 371 35.21 15.94 11.68
N GLU A 372 36.03 16.73 12.36
CA GLU A 372 35.65 17.42 13.60
C GLU A 372 34.49 18.41 13.40
N GLN A 373 34.50 19.19 12.31
CA GLN A 373 33.37 20.06 11.95
C GLN A 373 32.07 19.27 11.77
N ARG A 374 32.12 18.12 11.08
CA ARG A 374 30.93 17.29 10.88
C ARG A 374 30.46 16.67 12.20
N LEU A 375 31.36 16.22 13.06
CA LEU A 375 31.02 15.70 14.39
C LEU A 375 30.34 16.77 15.26
N ASN A 376 30.85 18.01 15.24
CA ASN A 376 30.22 19.13 15.96
C ASN A 376 28.83 19.47 15.40
N HIS A 377 28.65 19.40 14.08
CA HIS A 377 27.34 19.55 13.46
C HIS A 377 26.36 18.45 13.89
N LEU A 378 26.77 17.17 13.86
CA LEU A 378 25.94 16.05 14.32
C LEU A 378 25.59 16.17 15.80
N ASN A 379 26.54 16.59 16.65
CA ASN A 379 26.28 16.86 18.06
C ASN A 379 25.17 17.91 18.21
N LYS A 380 25.29 19.05 17.53
CA LYS A 380 24.27 20.11 17.57
C LYS A 380 22.90 19.60 17.13
N VAL A 381 22.82 18.86 16.02
CA VAL A 381 21.57 18.29 15.50
C VAL A 381 20.92 17.36 16.53
N MET A 382 21.69 16.45 17.15
CA MET A 382 21.15 15.55 18.16
C MET A 382 20.65 16.29 19.41
N ILE A 383 21.37 17.31 19.87
CA ILE A 383 20.91 18.14 21.00
C ILE A 383 19.61 18.89 20.67
N GLU A 384 19.46 19.41 19.45
CA GLU A 384 18.21 20.03 18.99
C GLU A 384 17.06 19.02 18.96
N LEU A 385 17.33 17.76 18.57
CA LEU A 385 16.33 16.68 18.64
C LEU A 385 15.98 16.33 20.10
N PHE A 386 16.96 16.28 21.00
CA PHE A 386 16.72 16.02 22.42
C PHE A 386 15.87 17.11 23.07
N ALA A 387 16.07 18.37 22.68
CA ALA A 387 15.27 19.50 23.16
C ALA A 387 13.79 19.41 22.75
N LYS A 388 13.48 18.70 21.65
CA LYS A 388 12.12 18.44 21.16
C LYS A 388 11.50 17.16 21.72
N SER A 389 12.21 16.43 22.59
CA SER A 389 11.74 15.17 23.12
C SER A 389 10.46 15.31 23.95
N LYS A 390 9.63 14.26 23.94
CA LYS A 390 8.40 14.18 24.74
C LYS A 390 8.62 13.27 25.94
N GLN A 391 8.23 13.72 27.12
CA GLN A 391 8.31 12.88 28.32
C GLN A 391 7.32 11.71 28.20
N SER A 392 7.81 10.49 28.37
CA SER A 392 6.98 9.28 28.42
C SER A 392 7.47 8.35 29.54
N GLY A 393 6.72 8.34 30.65
CA GLY A 393 7.14 7.61 31.85
C GLY A 393 8.48 8.12 32.38
N THR A 394 9.45 7.22 32.54
CA THR A 394 10.79 7.52 33.04
C THR A 394 11.75 8.05 31.98
N TYR A 395 11.38 8.00 30.69
CA TYR A 395 12.27 8.34 29.59
C TYR A 395 11.76 9.53 28.78
N LYS A 396 12.68 10.20 28.09
CA LYS A 396 12.41 11.22 27.08
C LYS A 396 12.46 10.56 25.70
N ILE A 397 11.34 10.59 24.99
CA ILE A 397 11.24 9.98 23.65
C ILE A 397 11.61 11.03 22.60
N VAL A 398 12.63 10.72 21.81
CA VAL A 398 13.10 11.48 20.66
C VAL A 398 12.58 10.81 19.40
N THR A 399 11.72 11.48 18.65
CA THR A 399 11.17 10.94 17.40
C THR A 399 12.08 11.31 16.22
N ILE A 400 12.46 10.31 15.44
CA ILE A 400 13.15 10.44 14.14
C ILE A 400 12.14 10.03 13.07
N ASP A 401 11.71 10.98 12.24
CA ASP A 401 10.75 10.78 11.17
C ASP A 401 11.24 11.43 9.86
N ASP A 402 10.43 11.35 8.80
CA ASP A 402 10.75 11.86 7.47
C ASP A 402 10.73 13.41 7.35
N SER A 403 10.47 14.14 8.44
CA SER A 403 10.65 15.60 8.48
C SER A 403 12.13 16.01 8.59
N ILE A 404 13.00 15.08 9.00
CA ILE A 404 14.44 15.30 9.09
C ILE A 404 15.07 15.15 7.70
N ASP A 405 15.99 16.06 7.36
CA ASP A 405 16.70 16.04 6.08
C ASP A 405 17.37 14.68 5.79
N ASP A 406 17.25 14.20 4.54
CA ASP A 406 17.79 12.90 4.11
C ASP A 406 19.31 12.79 4.30
N GLY A 407 20.04 13.90 4.19
CA GLY A 407 21.47 13.96 4.45
C GLY A 407 21.83 13.83 5.94
N ILE A 408 20.90 14.18 6.84
CA ILE A 408 21.01 13.94 8.27
C ILE A 408 20.64 12.49 8.60
N LEU A 409 19.59 11.93 7.99
CA LEU A 409 19.17 10.53 8.23
C LEU A 409 20.17 9.49 7.69
N SER A 410 20.98 9.86 6.70
CA SER A 410 21.92 8.95 6.03
C SER A 410 22.92 8.23 6.96
N SER A 411 23.22 6.97 6.65
CA SER A 411 24.36 6.23 7.25
C SER A 411 25.72 6.83 6.89
N ASN A 412 25.80 7.57 5.78
CA ASN A 412 27.05 8.19 5.31
C ASN A 412 27.19 9.61 5.87
N GLY A 413 27.74 9.71 7.07
CA GLY A 413 28.03 10.98 7.74
C GLY A 413 26.81 11.65 8.38
N GLY A 414 25.65 11.00 8.44
CA GLY A 414 24.47 11.42 9.19
C GLY A 414 24.29 10.64 10.50
N ILE A 415 23.17 10.87 11.19
CA ILE A 415 22.81 10.22 12.45
C ILE A 415 22.40 8.75 12.25
N GLY A 416 22.02 8.33 11.03
CA GLY A 416 21.84 6.92 10.69
C GLY A 416 23.12 6.11 10.89
N GLY A 417 24.29 6.75 10.81
CA GLY A 417 25.59 6.15 11.09
C GLY A 417 25.77 5.72 12.55
N CYS A 418 24.95 6.23 13.49
CA CYS A 418 25.01 5.90 14.91
C CYS A 418 24.44 4.50 15.23
N VAL A 419 23.60 3.95 14.35
CA VAL A 419 22.91 2.68 14.57
C VAL A 419 23.91 1.53 14.59
N GLY A 420 23.95 0.77 15.69
CA GLY A 420 24.81 -0.39 15.87
C GLY A 420 26.18 -0.10 16.47
N ASN A 421 26.65 1.16 16.42
CA ASN A 421 27.88 1.58 17.10
C ASN A 421 27.62 2.38 18.38
N ILE A 422 26.84 3.46 18.31
CA ILE A 422 26.46 4.36 19.41
C ILE A 422 25.09 3.95 19.98
N LEU A 423 24.17 3.62 19.08
CA LEU A 423 22.80 3.23 19.40
C LEU A 423 22.65 1.71 19.35
N GLU A 424 21.91 1.16 20.30
CA GLU A 424 21.48 -0.24 20.33
C GLU A 424 19.97 -0.34 20.56
N TYR A 425 19.41 -1.50 20.22
CA TYR A 425 17.98 -1.74 20.42
C TYR A 425 17.70 -2.15 21.87
N ASP A 426 16.82 -1.41 22.54
CA ASP A 426 16.36 -1.73 23.88
C ASP A 426 15.10 -2.60 23.80
N GLU A 427 15.26 -3.90 24.00
CA GLU A 427 14.15 -4.87 23.99
C GLU A 427 13.04 -4.55 24.98
N LYS A 428 13.36 -3.87 26.09
CA LYS A 428 12.37 -3.55 27.13
C LYS A 428 11.46 -2.41 26.70
N THR A 429 12.05 -1.36 26.15
CA THR A 429 11.28 -0.19 25.73
C THR A 429 10.81 -0.29 24.28
N LYS A 430 11.35 -1.22 23.48
CA LYS A 430 11.13 -1.33 22.02
C LYS A 430 11.55 -0.07 21.26
N HIS A 431 12.61 0.58 21.75
CA HIS A 431 13.18 1.81 21.17
C HIS A 431 14.70 1.68 21.07
N PHE A 432 15.36 2.58 20.34
CA PHE A 432 16.82 2.68 20.42
C PHE A 432 17.25 3.38 21.72
N LYS A 433 18.34 2.92 22.31
CA LYS A 433 19.04 3.57 23.43
C LYS A 433 20.52 3.77 23.09
N PHE A 434 21.18 4.65 23.85
CA PHE A 434 22.64 4.77 23.79
C PHE A 434 23.30 3.58 24.48
N LYS A 435 24.43 3.12 23.93
CA LYS A 435 25.23 2.07 24.57
C LYS A 435 25.80 2.56 25.91
N GLU A 436 25.79 1.66 26.88
CA GLU A 436 26.39 1.90 28.21
C GLU A 436 27.92 1.79 28.14
N ASP A 437 28.44 0.79 27.41
CA ASP A 437 29.87 0.59 27.20
C ASP A 437 30.35 1.23 25.89
N TYR A 438 31.21 2.24 26.02
CA TYR A 438 31.86 2.96 24.92
C TYR A 438 33.36 2.68 24.81
N THR A 439 33.89 1.72 25.56
CA THR A 439 35.33 1.39 25.55
C THR A 439 35.78 0.88 24.18
N ASN A 440 34.96 0.04 23.55
CA ASN A 440 35.21 -0.59 22.25
C ASN A 440 34.68 0.21 21.04
N MET A 441 34.25 1.46 21.23
CA MET A 441 33.82 2.31 20.11
C MET A 441 35.02 2.79 19.30
N ASN A 442 34.85 2.84 17.98
CA ASN A 442 35.81 3.42 17.06
C ASN A 442 35.91 4.95 17.19
N SER A 443 36.96 5.54 16.62
CA SER A 443 37.38 6.91 16.92
C SER A 443 36.28 7.97 16.71
N ASN A 444 35.58 7.94 15.57
CA ASN A 444 34.60 8.99 15.27
C ASN A 444 33.34 8.82 16.12
N ALA A 445 32.84 7.59 16.23
CA ALA A 445 31.70 7.25 17.08
C ALA A 445 31.95 7.61 18.55
N LYS A 446 33.13 7.26 19.07
CA LYS A 446 33.55 7.59 20.43
C LYS A 446 33.64 9.10 20.65
N SER A 447 34.18 9.84 19.68
CA SER A 447 34.25 11.31 19.74
C SER A 447 32.84 11.93 19.81
N LEU A 448 31.91 11.51 18.94
CA LEU A 448 30.53 12.00 18.99
C LEU A 448 29.84 11.63 20.31
N TYR A 449 29.99 10.38 20.76
CA TYR A 449 29.39 9.91 22.02
C TYR A 449 29.84 10.75 23.22
N LEU A 450 31.14 11.03 23.34
CA LEU A 450 31.68 11.85 24.43
C LEU A 450 31.13 13.28 24.37
N LYS A 451 31.08 13.89 23.19
CA LYS A 451 30.47 15.23 22.99
C LYS A 451 29.00 15.26 23.43
N LEU A 452 28.22 14.24 23.09
CA LEU A 452 26.81 14.16 23.49
C LEU A 452 26.66 14.02 25.02
N LYS A 453 27.52 13.20 25.65
CA LYS A 453 27.53 12.97 27.09
C LYS A 453 27.95 14.20 27.91
N GLU A 454 28.77 15.08 27.34
CA GLU A 454 29.11 16.38 27.95
C GLU A 454 27.89 17.32 28.02
N ASN A 455 26.94 17.16 27.11
CA ASN A 455 25.78 18.06 27.00
C ASN A 455 24.54 17.53 27.73
N CYS A 456 24.41 16.22 27.94
CA CYS A 456 23.22 15.63 28.55
C CYS A 456 23.46 14.21 29.10
N ASN A 457 22.54 13.76 29.96
CA ASN A 457 22.50 12.38 30.43
C ASN A 457 21.82 11.48 29.38
N LEU A 458 22.63 10.71 28.64
CA LEU A 458 22.14 9.89 27.51
C LEU A 458 21.18 8.78 27.93
N ASP A 459 21.23 8.30 29.17
CA ASP A 459 20.40 7.20 29.67
C ASP A 459 18.92 7.58 29.78
N GLU A 460 18.63 8.88 29.88
CA GLU A 460 17.26 9.42 29.94
C GLU A 460 16.54 9.32 28.60
N PHE A 461 17.26 9.18 27.49
CA PHE A 461 16.68 9.26 26.16
C PHE A 461 16.38 7.89 25.56
N ARG A 462 15.26 7.81 24.84
CA ARG A 462 14.93 6.71 23.93
C ARG A 462 14.58 7.29 22.58
N ILE A 463 15.03 6.64 21.52
CA ILE A 463 14.83 7.11 20.15
C ILE A 463 13.78 6.22 19.49
N ASP A 464 12.69 6.85 19.09
CA ASP A 464 11.60 6.26 18.29
C ASP A 464 11.82 6.59 16.82
N VAL A 465 11.83 5.57 15.97
CA VAL A 465 12.15 5.70 14.55
C VAL A 465 10.90 5.41 13.74
N GLN A 466 10.39 6.45 13.09
CA GLN A 466 9.13 6.43 12.33
C GLN A 466 9.35 6.55 10.81
N THR A 467 10.60 6.53 10.34
CA THR A 467 10.97 6.56 8.90
C THR A 467 11.46 5.19 8.41
N SER A 468 11.19 4.86 7.14
CA SER A 468 11.70 3.62 6.51
C SER A 468 13.19 3.66 6.19
N LYS A 469 13.75 4.87 6.03
CA LYS A 469 15.12 5.13 5.55
C LYS A 469 16.20 4.93 6.60
N PHE A 470 15.81 4.80 7.87
CA PHE A 470 16.77 4.65 8.97
C PHE A 470 17.22 3.19 9.12
N PRO A 471 18.50 2.93 9.45
CA PRO A 471 18.99 1.57 9.60
C PRO A 471 18.32 0.81 10.76
N LYS A 472 18.11 -0.50 10.58
CA LYS A 472 17.56 -1.42 11.58
C LYS A 472 18.66 -2.24 12.26
N LEU A 473 18.36 -2.76 13.46
CA LEU A 473 19.21 -3.72 14.20
C LEU A 473 18.65 -5.15 14.26
N SER A 474 17.44 -5.34 13.77
CA SER A 474 16.82 -6.66 13.63
C SER A 474 16.18 -6.80 12.25
N LEU A 475 16.03 -8.04 11.81
CA LEU A 475 15.10 -8.37 10.72
C LEU A 475 13.66 -8.44 11.26
N ASP A 476 13.36 -7.93 12.46
CA ASP A 476 12.00 -7.97 12.98
C ASP A 476 11.11 -6.97 12.23
N CYS A 477 9.98 -7.45 11.74
CA CYS A 477 8.95 -6.65 11.08
C CYS A 477 7.69 -6.49 11.95
N SER A 478 7.74 -6.86 13.23
CA SER A 478 6.64 -6.71 14.18
C SER A 478 6.11 -5.28 14.25
N ASP A 479 6.97 -4.25 14.12
CA ASP A 479 6.51 -2.86 14.12
C ASP A 479 5.79 -2.46 12.82
N VAL A 480 6.24 -3.00 11.68
CA VAL A 480 5.56 -2.80 10.39
C VAL A 480 4.21 -3.52 10.39
N ALA A 481 4.19 -4.76 10.89
CA ALA A 481 2.98 -5.54 11.16
C ALA A 481 2.01 -4.75 12.06
N ARG A 482 2.45 -4.31 13.23
CA ARG A 482 1.63 -3.55 14.18
C ARG A 482 1.10 -2.26 13.56
N GLY A 483 1.93 -1.54 12.81
CA GLY A 483 1.54 -0.34 12.08
C GLY A 483 0.42 -0.61 11.07
N PHE A 484 0.53 -1.68 10.28
CA PHE A 484 -0.53 -2.11 9.36
C PHE A 484 -1.81 -2.51 10.11
N LEU A 485 -1.70 -3.39 11.11
CA LEU A 485 -2.84 -3.90 11.87
C LEU A 485 -3.58 -2.77 12.62
N SER A 486 -2.86 -1.73 13.05
CA SER A 486 -3.46 -0.52 13.66
C SER A 486 -4.23 0.36 12.68
N LYS A 487 -4.02 0.21 11.37
CA LYS A 487 -4.72 0.93 10.30
C LYS A 487 -5.81 0.10 9.62
N LEU A 488 -5.85 -1.20 9.89
CA LEU A 488 -6.89 -2.11 9.42
C LEU A 488 -8.13 -1.97 10.30
N VAL A 489 -9.29 -1.74 9.67
CA VAL A 489 -10.57 -1.58 10.33
C VAL A 489 -11.59 -2.47 9.64
N VAL A 490 -12.41 -3.16 10.43
CA VAL A 490 -13.47 -4.04 9.93
C VAL A 490 -14.83 -3.45 10.29
N TYR A 491 -15.61 -3.19 9.24
CA TYR A 491 -17.04 -2.90 9.31
C TYR A 491 -17.78 -4.19 8.96
N ALA A 492 -18.07 -4.99 9.99
CA ALA A 492 -18.84 -6.23 9.87
C ALA A 492 -20.32 -6.00 10.13
N LYS A 493 -21.19 -6.97 9.80
CA LYS A 493 -22.65 -6.86 9.98
C LYS A 493 -23.22 -5.57 9.39
N GLN A 494 -22.70 -5.18 8.23
CA GLN A 494 -23.20 -4.05 7.48
C GLN A 494 -24.45 -4.44 6.71
N GLY A 495 -25.28 -3.46 6.36
CA GLY A 495 -26.47 -3.72 5.58
C GLY A 495 -26.10 -4.29 4.22
N ASN A 496 -26.85 -5.27 3.71
CA ASN A 496 -26.69 -5.78 2.34
C ASN A 496 -27.10 -4.72 1.30
N HIS A 497 -27.01 -5.04 0.00
CA HIS A 497 -27.27 -4.08 -1.06
C HIS A 497 -28.71 -3.52 -1.09
N PHE A 498 -29.70 -4.19 -0.50
CA PHE A 498 -31.06 -3.63 -0.33
C PHE A 498 -31.13 -2.67 0.85
N GLU A 499 -30.45 -3.00 1.94
CA GLU A 499 -30.43 -2.18 3.15
C GLU A 499 -29.64 -0.89 2.95
N VAL A 500 -28.50 -0.94 2.25
CA VAL A 500 -27.74 0.26 1.83
C VAL A 500 -28.62 1.20 1.02
N GLU A 501 -29.39 0.67 0.06
CA GLU A 501 -30.34 1.47 -0.72
C GLU A 501 -31.42 2.11 0.15
N LYS A 502 -32.00 1.36 1.10
CA LYS A 502 -33.01 1.88 2.02
C LYS A 502 -32.46 3.02 2.86
N ILE A 503 -31.24 2.88 3.38
CA ILE A 503 -30.56 3.92 4.16
C ILE A 503 -30.38 5.18 3.30
N LEU A 504 -29.81 5.05 2.10
CA LEU A 504 -29.59 6.19 1.22
C LEU A 504 -30.90 6.90 0.83
N LYS A 505 -31.96 6.15 0.50
CA LYS A 505 -33.28 6.75 0.23
C LYS A 505 -33.82 7.55 1.41
N THR A 506 -33.64 7.03 2.63
CA THR A 506 -34.07 7.71 3.86
C THR A 506 -33.26 8.99 4.10
N GLU A 507 -31.94 8.95 3.88
CA GLU A 507 -31.09 10.15 4.01
C GLU A 507 -31.45 11.22 2.97
N ILE A 508 -31.69 10.82 1.72
CA ILE A 508 -32.18 11.70 0.65
C ILE A 508 -33.52 12.34 1.03
N GLU A 509 -34.46 11.57 1.54
CA GLU A 509 -35.77 12.07 1.98
C GLU A 509 -35.62 13.10 3.12
N ASN A 510 -34.80 12.79 4.13
CA ASN A 510 -34.54 13.69 5.25
C ASN A 510 -33.95 15.03 4.79
N TYR A 511 -32.97 14.99 3.90
CA TYR A 511 -32.36 16.18 3.33
C TYR A 511 -33.37 17.03 2.53
N MET A 512 -34.21 16.40 1.69
CA MET A 512 -35.24 17.11 0.94
C MET A 512 -36.28 17.75 1.85
N ASN A 513 -36.70 17.06 2.92
CA ASN A 513 -37.63 17.59 3.91
C ASN A 513 -37.06 18.82 4.65
N ALA A 514 -35.75 18.81 4.96
CA ALA A 514 -35.06 19.93 5.59
C ALA A 514 -34.94 21.16 4.65
N SER A 515 -34.68 20.93 3.36
CA SER A 515 -34.42 22.00 2.38
C SER A 515 -35.67 22.84 2.02
N ARG A 516 -36.89 22.36 2.29
CA ARG A 516 -38.21 23.00 1.96
C ARG A 516 -38.45 23.40 0.49
N ALA A 517 -37.42 23.37 -0.36
CA ALA A 517 -37.43 23.92 -1.71
C ALA A 517 -37.89 22.91 -2.78
N VAL A 518 -37.98 21.61 -2.47
CA VAL A 518 -38.12 20.56 -3.49
C VAL A 518 -38.98 19.39 -3.02
N LYS A 519 -40.23 19.28 -3.51
CA LYS A 519 -41.05 18.05 -3.39
C LYS A 519 -40.74 17.10 -4.54
N LEU A 520 -39.65 16.35 -4.46
CA LEU A 520 -39.34 15.24 -5.37
C LEU A 520 -39.57 13.91 -4.66
N ASN A 521 -39.90 12.86 -5.43
CA ASN A 521 -39.98 11.51 -4.90
C ASN A 521 -38.54 10.99 -4.64
N PRO A 522 -38.18 10.64 -3.38
CA PRO A 522 -36.85 10.12 -3.04
C PRO A 522 -36.44 8.89 -3.84
N GLU A 523 -37.39 8.02 -4.21
CA GLU A 523 -37.11 6.80 -4.97
C GLU A 523 -36.64 7.10 -6.39
N VAL A 524 -37.28 8.08 -7.04
CA VAL A 524 -36.92 8.52 -8.38
C VAL A 524 -35.54 9.19 -8.33
N LEU A 525 -35.30 10.04 -7.34
CA LEU A 525 -33.99 10.69 -7.17
C LEU A 525 -32.87 9.69 -6.93
N PHE A 526 -33.07 8.74 -6.02
CA PHE A 526 -32.12 7.64 -5.81
C PHE A 526 -31.84 6.89 -7.11
N THR A 527 -32.88 6.57 -7.89
CA THR A 527 -32.73 5.78 -9.12
C THR A 527 -31.83 6.51 -10.14
N HIS A 528 -32.09 7.79 -10.42
CA HIS A 528 -31.24 8.57 -11.33
C HIS A 528 -29.81 8.73 -10.80
N TYR A 529 -29.69 9.07 -9.51
CA TYR A 529 -28.39 9.26 -8.87
C TYR A 529 -27.53 7.99 -8.91
N HIS A 530 -28.11 6.85 -8.56
CA HIS A 530 -27.43 5.56 -8.58
C HIS A 530 -27.07 5.13 -10.01
N GLN A 531 -27.93 5.40 -10.99
CA GLN A 531 -27.65 5.10 -12.40
C GLN A 531 -26.43 5.85 -12.93
N GLU A 532 -26.26 7.13 -12.59
CA GLU A 532 -25.06 7.89 -12.99
C GLU A 532 -23.79 7.32 -12.36
N ILE A 533 -23.86 6.89 -11.09
CA ILE A 533 -22.74 6.23 -10.41
C ILE A 533 -22.43 4.88 -11.03
N GLN A 534 -23.44 4.09 -11.41
CA GLN A 534 -23.23 2.84 -12.14
C GLN A 534 -22.56 3.08 -13.50
N LYS A 535 -22.98 4.11 -14.26
CA LYS A 535 -22.33 4.48 -15.52
C LYS A 535 -20.85 4.81 -15.31
N TRP A 536 -20.54 5.62 -14.29
CA TRP A 536 -19.15 5.92 -13.91
C TRP A 536 -18.38 4.67 -13.47
N TRP A 537 -19.02 3.80 -12.68
CA TRP A 537 -18.42 2.55 -12.21
C TRP A 537 -18.14 1.57 -13.36
N MET A 538 -18.94 1.57 -14.43
CA MET A 538 -18.75 0.70 -15.60
C MET A 538 -17.69 1.19 -16.60
N LEU A 539 -17.11 2.39 -16.43
CA LEU A 539 -16.05 2.88 -17.31
C LEU A 539 -14.85 1.92 -17.34
N ALA A 540 -14.33 1.63 -18.53
CA ALA A 540 -13.25 0.68 -18.73
C ALA A 540 -11.89 1.36 -18.83
N LYS A 541 -10.83 0.72 -18.30
CA LYS A 541 -9.40 1.09 -18.41
C LYS A 541 -8.97 2.39 -17.72
N SER A 542 -9.76 3.45 -17.78
CA SER A 542 -9.58 4.67 -17.00
C SER A 542 -10.92 5.25 -16.54
N GLY A 543 -10.90 5.94 -15.41
CA GLY A 543 -12.07 6.63 -14.85
C GLY A 543 -11.70 8.04 -14.41
N PRO A 544 -12.60 9.03 -14.58
CA PRO A 544 -12.41 10.34 -13.96
C PRO A 544 -12.59 10.22 -12.45
N TYR A 545 -11.84 11.01 -11.69
CA TYR A 545 -12.14 11.16 -10.26
C TYR A 545 -13.51 11.81 -10.06
N ILE A 546 -14.26 11.35 -9.04
CA ILE A 546 -15.40 12.11 -8.52
C ILE A 546 -14.86 13.01 -7.41
N CYS A 547 -15.16 14.31 -7.51
CA CYS A 547 -14.73 15.35 -6.57
C CYS A 547 -15.91 16.22 -6.11
N LYS A 548 -15.65 17.21 -5.26
CA LYS A 548 -16.70 18.08 -4.71
C LYS A 548 -17.41 18.93 -5.78
N GLU A 549 -16.72 19.27 -6.87
CA GLU A 549 -17.26 20.02 -8.00
C GLU A 549 -18.10 19.16 -8.96
N ASN A 550 -18.11 17.83 -8.80
CA ASN A 550 -18.95 16.98 -9.65
C ASN A 550 -20.43 17.27 -9.40
N ASN A 551 -21.17 17.52 -10.46
CA ASN A 551 -22.59 17.85 -10.39
C ASN A 551 -23.51 16.61 -10.38
N ILE A 552 -23.01 15.36 -10.29
CA ILE A 552 -23.82 14.13 -10.40
C ILE A 552 -25.15 14.18 -9.63
N TYR A 553 -25.11 14.57 -8.34
CA TYR A 553 -26.33 14.69 -7.53
C TYR A 553 -27.23 15.86 -7.97
N ARG A 554 -26.64 17.02 -8.29
CA ARG A 554 -27.36 18.21 -8.77
C ARG A 554 -28.00 17.98 -10.14
N ASP A 555 -27.29 17.32 -11.04
CA ASP A 555 -27.73 16.93 -12.38
C ASP A 555 -28.86 15.91 -12.32
N SER A 556 -28.83 15.01 -11.33
CA SER A 556 -29.95 14.09 -11.06
C SER A 556 -31.21 14.84 -10.65
N ILE A 557 -31.09 15.84 -9.74
CA ILE A 557 -32.22 16.70 -9.36
C ILE A 557 -32.73 17.51 -10.57
N TYR A 558 -31.82 18.08 -11.37
CA TYR A 558 -32.17 18.89 -12.54
C TYR A 558 -32.89 18.05 -13.61
N SER A 559 -32.38 16.87 -13.92
CA SER A 559 -32.95 15.96 -14.92
C SER A 559 -34.39 15.59 -14.58
N ILE A 560 -34.65 15.24 -13.31
CA ILE A 560 -36.00 14.90 -12.84
C ILE A 560 -36.95 16.11 -12.94
N ARG A 561 -36.47 17.32 -12.63
CA ARG A 561 -37.28 18.54 -12.79
C ARG A 561 -37.67 18.79 -14.23
N VAL A 562 -36.75 18.62 -15.17
CA VAL A 562 -37.02 18.77 -16.61
C VAL A 562 -38.04 17.73 -17.07
N GLU A 563 -37.92 16.47 -16.63
CA GLU A 563 -38.88 15.42 -16.96
C GLU A 563 -40.28 15.70 -16.40
N LEU A 564 -40.38 16.14 -15.14
CA LEU A 564 -41.65 16.53 -14.53
C LEU A 564 -42.29 17.72 -15.24
N GLN A 565 -41.50 18.70 -15.67
CA GLN A 565 -42.00 19.82 -16.48
C GLN A 565 -42.52 19.36 -17.84
N ARG A 566 -41.77 18.51 -18.56
CA ARG A 566 -42.22 17.91 -19.83
C ARG A 566 -43.51 17.13 -19.66
N TYR A 567 -43.63 16.34 -18.59
CA TYR A 567 -44.84 15.60 -18.29
C TYR A 567 -46.04 16.53 -18.04
N ARG A 568 -45.86 17.59 -17.22
CA ARG A 568 -46.89 18.61 -16.95
C ARG A 568 -47.34 19.33 -18.22
N ILE A 569 -46.43 19.68 -19.11
CA ILE A 569 -46.73 20.29 -20.41
C ILE A 569 -47.55 19.32 -21.27
N LYS A 570 -47.12 18.06 -21.36
CA LYS A 570 -47.85 17.01 -22.11
C LYS A 570 -49.26 16.79 -21.56
N THR A 571 -49.44 16.70 -20.24
CA THR A 571 -50.79 16.56 -19.63
C THR A 571 -51.63 17.81 -19.85
N SER A 572 -51.05 19.00 -19.77
CA SER A 572 -51.75 20.27 -20.02
C SER A 572 -52.22 20.38 -21.47
N LEU A 573 -51.38 19.99 -22.43
CA LEU A 573 -51.73 19.89 -23.86
C LEU A 573 -52.85 18.87 -24.10
N THR A 574 -52.78 17.70 -23.48
CA THR A 574 -53.83 16.66 -23.58
C THR A 574 -55.16 17.17 -22.98
N ASN A 575 -55.11 17.80 -21.81
CA ASN A 575 -56.28 18.41 -21.17
C ASN A 575 -56.86 19.57 -22.00
N PHE A 576 -56.02 20.37 -22.65
CA PHE A 576 -56.43 21.42 -23.57
C PHE A 576 -57.12 20.85 -24.82
N LYS A 577 -56.55 19.80 -25.44
CA LYS A 577 -57.17 19.06 -26.55
C LYS A 577 -58.54 18.50 -26.15
N TRP A 578 -58.65 17.89 -24.97
CA TRP A 578 -59.93 17.39 -24.44
C TRP A 578 -60.95 18.49 -24.16
N ARG A 579 -60.52 19.64 -23.62
CA ARG A 579 -61.40 20.80 -23.43
C ARG A 579 -61.88 21.37 -24.78
N ARG A 580 -61.02 21.42 -25.80
CA ARG A 580 -61.38 21.84 -27.16
C ARG A 580 -62.36 20.87 -27.81
N PHE A 581 -62.14 19.56 -27.69
CA PHE A 581 -63.05 18.51 -28.15
C PHE A 581 -64.43 18.62 -27.47
N ARG A 582 -64.49 18.77 -26.14
CA ARG A 582 -65.74 18.99 -25.41
C ARG A 582 -66.46 20.29 -25.82
N ARG A 583 -65.73 21.35 -26.14
CA ARG A 583 -66.31 22.60 -26.65
C ARG A 583 -66.86 22.43 -28.07
N ALA A 584 -66.21 21.64 -28.93
CA ALA A 584 -66.70 21.32 -30.27
C ALA A 584 -67.99 20.48 -30.21
N LEU A 585 -68.05 19.50 -29.30
CA LEU A 585 -69.28 18.74 -29.01
C LEU A 585 -70.41 19.64 -28.49
N LYS A 586 -70.12 20.58 -27.59
CA LYS A 586 -71.13 21.53 -27.06
C LYS A 586 -71.62 22.56 -28.09
N LYS A 587 -70.82 22.87 -29.13
CA LYS A 587 -71.20 23.81 -30.19
C LYS A 587 -71.94 23.16 -31.37
N GLY A 588 -72.31 21.88 -31.27
CA GLY A 588 -73.10 21.21 -32.31
C GLY A 588 -72.37 21.04 -33.64
N ALA A 589 -71.04 21.02 -33.66
CA ALA A 589 -70.24 20.91 -34.88
C ALA A 589 -70.06 19.46 -35.39
N LEU A 590 -70.90 18.53 -34.96
CA LEU A 590 -70.98 17.17 -35.50
C LEU A 590 -72.45 16.83 -35.72
N SER A 591 -73.03 17.45 -36.75
CA SER A 591 -74.22 16.93 -37.42
C SER A 591 -73.78 16.20 -38.69
N SER A 592 -73.97 14.88 -38.67
CA SER A 592 -74.21 13.97 -39.79
C SER A 592 -73.20 13.89 -40.94
N SER A 593 -72.30 12.89 -40.88
CA SER A 593 -72.29 11.80 -41.86
C SER A 593 -71.59 10.58 -41.25
N SER A 594 -72.13 9.41 -41.54
CA SER A 594 -71.68 8.09 -41.10
C SER A 594 -70.27 7.75 -41.60
N ASP A 595 -69.69 6.72 -40.97
CA ASP A 595 -68.55 5.91 -41.43
C ASP A 595 -67.15 6.41 -41.08
N ASN A 596 -66.70 6.14 -39.85
CA ASN A 596 -65.64 5.16 -39.60
C ASN A 596 -65.25 5.13 -38.12
N ALA A 597 -65.66 4.07 -37.44
CA ALA A 597 -64.96 3.55 -36.28
C ALA A 597 -63.80 2.68 -36.79
N ALA A 598 -62.60 3.25 -36.88
CA ALA A 598 -61.38 2.47 -37.04
C ALA A 598 -60.17 3.25 -36.54
N LEU A 599 -59.46 2.59 -35.62
CA LEU A 599 -58.01 2.70 -35.37
C LEU A 599 -57.51 3.98 -34.70
N LEU A 600 -57.37 3.85 -33.38
CA LEU A 600 -56.07 4.07 -32.74
C LEU A 600 -54.98 3.43 -33.61
N ASP A 601 -54.15 4.24 -34.26
CA ASP A 601 -52.80 3.82 -34.61
C ASP A 601 -51.87 5.04 -34.59
N ASP A 602 -50.73 4.83 -33.93
CA ASP A 602 -49.59 5.73 -33.93
C ASP A 602 -49.10 5.91 -35.38
N ASN A 603 -49.05 7.14 -35.86
CA ASN A 603 -48.21 7.46 -37.02
C ASN A 603 -47.57 8.84 -36.84
N GLU A 604 -46.25 8.79 -36.65
CA GLU A 604 -45.33 9.89 -36.85
C GLU A 604 -45.39 10.41 -38.29
N ASN A 605 -45.03 11.69 -38.46
CA ASN A 605 -44.84 12.43 -39.71
C ASN A 605 -46.09 12.84 -40.51
N THR A 606 -46.46 14.13 -40.45
CA THR A 606 -45.97 15.12 -41.44
C THR A 606 -46.52 16.53 -41.18
N ASN A 607 -45.64 17.51 -41.43
CA ASN A 607 -45.84 18.87 -41.93
C ASN A 607 -46.45 19.98 -41.05
N SER A 608 -45.52 20.77 -40.50
CA SER A 608 -45.38 22.22 -40.69
C SER A 608 -46.66 23.07 -40.82
N GLU A 609 -47.09 23.64 -39.70
CA GLU A 609 -47.57 25.02 -39.68
C GLU A 609 -46.84 25.75 -38.56
N GLU A 610 -46.19 26.86 -38.90
CA GLU A 610 -45.54 27.79 -37.99
C GLU A 610 -46.56 28.32 -36.97
N TRP A 611 -46.32 28.06 -35.69
CA TRP A 611 -46.93 28.81 -34.60
C TRP A 611 -45.82 29.55 -33.87
N LYS A 612 -45.90 30.88 -33.95
CA LYS A 612 -44.96 31.85 -33.41
C LYS A 612 -44.61 31.55 -31.94
N ASP A 613 -43.31 31.58 -31.65
CA ASP A 613 -42.72 31.64 -30.32
C ASP A 613 -43.46 32.63 -29.42
N GLU A 614 -44.13 32.12 -28.39
CA GLU A 614 -44.24 32.85 -27.13
C GLU A 614 -43.06 32.38 -26.26
N SER A 615 -42.04 33.23 -26.18
CA SER A 615 -40.87 33.06 -25.33
C SER A 615 -41.30 32.92 -23.88
N VAL A 616 -41.34 31.68 -23.39
CA VAL A 616 -41.33 31.41 -21.95
C VAL A 616 -39.88 31.58 -21.50
N GLU A 617 -39.59 32.72 -20.87
CA GLU A 617 -38.28 32.98 -20.27
C GLU A 617 -37.90 31.84 -19.31
N LEU A 618 -36.74 31.24 -19.57
CA LEU A 618 -36.06 30.32 -18.66
C LEU A 618 -35.67 31.09 -17.38
N PRO A 619 -35.80 30.50 -16.17
CA PRO A 619 -35.30 31.15 -14.97
C PRO A 619 -33.78 31.31 -15.02
N ASP A 620 -33.33 32.51 -14.67
CA ASP A 620 -31.94 32.95 -14.66
C ASP A 620 -31.06 32.08 -13.73
N LEU A 621 -29.90 31.64 -14.24
CA LEU A 621 -28.93 30.75 -13.59
C LEU A 621 -28.42 31.26 -12.23
N LYS A 622 -28.60 32.55 -11.95
CA LYS A 622 -28.13 33.23 -10.72
C LYS A 622 -28.94 32.92 -9.46
N GLN A 623 -30.11 32.29 -9.55
CA GLN A 623 -30.89 31.93 -8.35
C GLN A 623 -30.40 30.64 -7.66
N ILE A 624 -29.50 29.87 -8.29
CA ILE A 624 -28.95 28.65 -7.70
C ILE A 624 -27.75 28.95 -6.77
N ASP A 625 -26.96 29.99 -7.08
CA ASP A 625 -25.78 30.35 -6.29
C ASP A 625 -26.13 30.92 -4.89
N ASN A 626 -27.33 31.48 -4.72
CA ASN A 626 -27.76 32.09 -3.45
C ASN A 626 -28.30 31.09 -2.41
N LEU A 627 -28.39 29.80 -2.71
CA LEU A 627 -28.88 28.79 -1.78
C LEU A 627 -27.78 28.19 -0.86
N ASN A 628 -26.51 28.57 -1.07
CA ASN A 628 -25.37 28.11 -0.26
C ASN A 628 -24.85 29.13 0.76
N LEU A 629 -25.41 30.35 0.80
CA LEU A 629 -24.86 31.43 1.65
C LEU A 629 -25.81 32.01 2.69
N ASN A 630 -27.04 31.51 2.83
CA ASN A 630 -27.94 31.98 3.88
C ASN A 630 -28.86 30.85 4.39
N SER A 631 -28.39 30.13 5.40
CA SER A 631 -29.28 29.51 6.39
C SER A 631 -28.56 29.52 7.74
N ASN A 632 -29.00 30.44 8.61
CA ASN A 632 -28.63 30.58 10.02
C ASN A 632 -28.67 29.25 10.78
#